data_AF-A0A974NSC7-F1
#
_entry.id   AF-A0A974NSC7-F1
#
_cell.length_a   1.000
_cell.length_b   1.000
_cell.length_c   1.000
_cell.angle_alpha   90.00
_cell.angle_beta   90.00
_cell.angle_gamma   90.00
#
_symmetry.space_group_name_H-M   'P 1'
#
loop_
_entity.id
_entity.type
_entity.pdbx_description
1 polymer ?
#
loop_
_entity_poly.entity_id
_entity_poly.type
_entity_poly.pdbx_seq_one_letter_code
_entity_poly.pdbx_strand_id
1 'polypeptide(L)'
;MAIQSPDPGAFLRDMLGQWESMANQVGGQMMKSGEFARAIQGANAATMNAQTATHQLMDRALAAANMPSRSEIEDLSARLKGIEESVARIEAMLMAQAGIAPPARPKPSRNRKPPVKA
;
A
#
# COMPACT_ATOMS: atom_id res chain seq x y z
N MET A 1 8.79 -36.68 -31.92
CA MET A 1 7.94 -35.46 -31.96
C MET A 1 8.37 -34.59 -30.80
N ALA A 2 9.16 -33.54 -31.03
CA ALA A 2 9.55 -32.62 -29.97
C ALA A 2 8.41 -31.61 -29.76
N ILE A 3 7.86 -31.55 -28.55
CA ILE A 3 6.87 -30.55 -28.16
C ILE A 3 7.62 -29.22 -28.19
N GLN A 4 7.33 -28.42 -29.21
CA GLN A 4 7.86 -27.07 -29.33
C GLN A 4 7.20 -26.22 -28.26
N SER A 5 7.84 -26.12 -27.10
CA SER A 5 7.44 -25.23 -26.02
C SER A 5 7.28 -23.83 -26.60
N PRO A 6 6.14 -23.14 -26.39
CA PRO A 6 5.98 -21.78 -26.89
C PRO A 6 7.11 -20.94 -26.32
N ASP A 7 8.00 -20.42 -27.17
CA ASP A 7 9.10 -19.58 -26.74
C ASP A 7 8.50 -18.35 -26.05
N PRO A 8 8.63 -18.20 -24.72
CA PRO A 8 8.07 -17.06 -24.00
C PRO A 8 8.67 -15.74 -24.51
N GLY A 9 9.87 -15.78 -25.09
CA GLY A 9 10.48 -14.66 -25.78
C GLY A 9 9.77 -14.30 -27.09
N ALA A 10 9.19 -15.27 -27.82
CA ALA A 10 8.42 -15.01 -29.01
C ALA A 10 7.10 -14.30 -28.68
N PHE A 11 6.42 -14.74 -27.61
CA PHE A 11 5.21 -14.07 -27.12
C PHE A 11 5.50 -12.63 -26.65
N LEU A 12 6.57 -12.43 -25.87
CA LEU A 12 6.95 -11.10 -25.40
C LEU A 12 7.33 -10.18 -26.57
N ARG A 13 8.06 -10.70 -27.56
CA ARG A 13 8.42 -9.94 -28.78
C ARG A 13 7.18 -9.55 -29.59
N ASP A 14 6.20 -10.43 -29.71
CA ASP A 14 4.94 -10.14 -30.42
C ASP A 14 4.14 -9.05 -29.68
N MET A 15 4.05 -9.12 -28.35
CA MET A 15 3.44 -8.07 -27.53
C MET A 15 4.17 -6.72 -27.66
N LEU A 16 5.51 -6.72 -27.70
CA LEU A 16 6.30 -5.52 -27.90
C LEU A 16 6.10 -4.92 -29.29
N GLY A 17 6.01 -5.75 -30.33
CA GLY A 17 5.69 -5.30 -31.69
C GLY A 17 4.29 -4.69 -31.79
N GLN A 18 3.30 -5.28 -31.13
CA GLN A 18 1.95 -4.71 -31.03
C GLN A 18 1.96 -3.37 -30.26
N TRP A 19 2.77 -3.26 -29.21
CA TRP A 19 2.92 -2.02 -28.44
C TRP A 19 3.60 -0.92 -29.24
N GLU A 20 4.65 -1.23 -30.01
CA GLU A 20 5.33 -0.27 -30.89
C GLU A 20 4.41 0.22 -32.01
N SER A 21 3.61 -0.69 -32.59
CA SER A 21 2.58 -0.32 -33.56
C SER A 21 1.52 0.61 -32.95
N MET A 22 1.03 0.28 -31.75
CA MET A 22 0.07 1.10 -31.01
C MET A 22 0.67 2.46 -30.63
N ALA A 23 1.94 2.50 -30.21
CA ALA A 23 2.65 3.73 -29.88
C ALA A 23 2.84 4.64 -31.10
N ASN A 24 3.15 4.06 -32.27
CA ASN A 24 3.27 4.82 -33.52
C ASN A 24 1.91 5.39 -33.98
N GLN A 25 0.83 4.63 -33.82
CA GLN A 25 -0.53 5.08 -34.14
C GLN A 25 -1.03 6.18 -33.17
N VAL A 26 -0.74 6.03 -31.87
CA VAL A 26 -1.15 6.99 -30.83
C VAL A 26 -0.26 8.25 -30.84
N GLY A 27 1.04 8.11 -31.08
CA GLY A 27 2.01 9.22 -31.04
C GLY A 27 1.81 10.27 -32.14
N GLY A 28 1.34 9.87 -33.33
CA GLY A 28 1.17 10.77 -34.47
C GLY A 28 -0.09 11.65 -34.44
N GLN A 29 -1.20 11.16 -33.85
CA GLN A 29 -2.51 11.83 -33.93
C GLN A 29 -3.10 12.23 -32.57
N MET A 30 -2.70 11.57 -31.47
CA MET A 30 -3.40 11.70 -30.19
C MET A 30 -2.92 12.89 -29.34
N MET A 31 -1.63 13.26 -29.40
CA MET A 31 -1.02 14.31 -28.56
C MET A 31 -1.60 15.73 -28.78
N LYS A 32 -2.39 15.97 -29.83
CA LYS A 32 -3.02 17.26 -30.12
C LYS A 32 -4.50 17.37 -29.70
N SER A 33 -5.07 16.33 -29.09
CA SER A 33 -6.52 16.28 -28.81
C SER A 33 -6.82 16.10 -27.32
N GLY A 34 -7.84 16.81 -26.81
CA GLY A 34 -8.34 16.63 -25.44
C GLY A 34 -8.92 15.24 -25.15
N GLU A 35 -9.12 14.42 -26.18
CA GLU A 35 -9.45 12.99 -26.09
C GLU A 35 -8.33 12.17 -25.41
N PHE A 36 -7.05 12.56 -25.56
CA PHE A 36 -5.93 11.83 -24.95
C PHE A 36 -5.99 11.88 -23.42
N ALA A 37 -6.24 13.07 -22.87
CA ALA A 37 -6.35 13.25 -21.43
C ALA A 37 -7.49 12.41 -20.84
N ARG A 38 -8.64 12.35 -21.54
CA ARG A 38 -9.77 11.50 -21.15
C ARG A 38 -9.44 10.01 -21.26
N ALA A 39 -8.75 9.59 -22.33
CA ALA A 39 -8.33 8.20 -22.49
C ALA A 39 -7.33 7.77 -21.40
N ILE A 40 -6.35 8.62 -21.06
CA ILE A 40 -5.39 8.36 -19.97
C ILE A 40 -6.07 8.33 -18.61
N GLN A 41 -7.01 9.24 -18.34
CA GLN A 41 -7.81 9.21 -17.11
C GLN A 41 -8.65 7.92 -17.02
N GLY A 42 -9.26 7.51 -18.12
CA GLY A 42 -10.00 6.25 -18.21
C GLY A 42 -9.12 5.02 -18.01
N ALA A 43 -7.92 5.00 -18.61
CA ALA A 43 -6.94 3.94 -18.44
C ALA A 43 -6.45 3.86 -16.99
N ASN A 44 -6.12 4.99 -16.36
CA ASN A 44 -5.72 5.05 -14.96
C ASN A 44 -6.85 4.56 -14.04
N ALA A 45 -8.09 4.97 -14.28
CA ALA A 45 -9.24 4.49 -13.52
C ALA A 45 -9.43 2.96 -13.68
N ALA A 46 -9.26 2.44 -14.90
CA ALA A 46 -9.31 1.00 -15.15
C ALA A 46 -8.18 0.25 -14.44
N THR A 47 -6.96 0.77 -14.43
CA THR A 47 -5.82 0.19 -13.68
C THR A 47 -6.09 0.18 -12.18
N MET A 48 -6.59 1.28 -11.62
CA MET A 48 -6.96 1.33 -10.20
C MET A 48 -8.05 0.31 -9.86
N ASN A 49 -9.09 0.20 -10.70
CA ASN A 49 -10.14 -0.80 -10.51
C ASN A 49 -9.61 -2.24 -10.59
N ALA A 50 -8.66 -2.52 -11.50
CA ALA A 50 -8.02 -3.82 -11.62
C ALA A 50 -7.18 -4.16 -10.38
N GLN A 51 -6.45 -3.18 -9.83
CA GLN A 51 -5.73 -3.34 -8.57
C GLN A 51 -6.70 -3.65 -7.41
N THR A 52 -7.80 -2.89 -7.29
CA THR A 52 -8.82 -3.14 -6.26
C THR A 52 -9.45 -4.53 -6.39
N ALA A 53 -9.79 -4.97 -7.61
CA ALA A 53 -10.34 -6.30 -7.85
C ALA A 53 -9.37 -7.41 -7.44
N THR A 54 -8.07 -7.20 -7.70
CA THR A 54 -7.01 -8.14 -7.30
C THR A 54 -6.90 -8.24 -5.78
N HIS A 55 -6.93 -7.10 -5.07
CA HIS A 55 -6.93 -7.08 -3.61
C HIS A 55 -8.15 -7.81 -3.03
N GLN A 56 -9.35 -7.56 -3.57
CA GLN A 56 -10.57 -8.25 -3.12
C GLN A 56 -10.51 -9.77 -3.34
N LEU A 57 -9.90 -10.23 -4.43
CA LEU A 57 -9.70 -11.66 -4.68
C LEU A 57 -8.72 -12.27 -3.67
N MET A 58 -7.63 -11.56 -3.35
CA MET A 58 -6.67 -12.01 -2.34
C MET A 58 -7.30 -12.07 -0.95
N ASP A 59 -8.08 -11.06 -0.55
CA ASP A 59 -8.79 -11.06 0.73
C ASP A 59 -9.78 -12.23 0.81
N ARG A 60 -10.52 -12.53 -0.27
CA ARG A 60 -11.41 -13.70 -0.33
C ARG A 60 -10.65 -15.02 -0.25
N ALA A 61 -9.49 -15.12 -0.90
CA ALA A 61 -8.65 -16.31 -0.84
C ALA A 61 -8.09 -16.53 0.57
N LEU A 62 -7.64 -15.47 1.24
CA LEU A 62 -7.20 -15.51 2.64
C LEU A 62 -8.35 -15.90 3.56
N ALA A 63 -9.53 -15.31 3.40
CA ALA A 63 -10.72 -15.67 4.16
C ALA A 63 -11.10 -17.15 3.97
N ALA A 64 -11.04 -17.68 2.75
CA ALA A 64 -11.28 -19.09 2.45
C ALA A 64 -10.25 -20.03 3.10
N ALA A 65 -9.01 -19.55 3.29
CA ALA A 65 -7.95 -20.25 4.01
C ALA A 65 -8.00 -20.04 5.54
N ASN A 66 -9.02 -19.37 6.07
CA ASN A 66 -9.12 -18.92 7.47
C ASN A 66 -7.91 -18.08 7.92
N MET A 67 -7.31 -17.32 7.00
CA MET A 67 -6.21 -16.40 7.27
C MET A 67 -6.74 -14.96 7.33
N PRO A 68 -6.33 -14.15 8.32
CA PRO A 68 -6.72 -12.75 8.39
C PRO A 68 -6.05 -11.94 7.28
N SER A 69 -6.80 -11.01 6.71
CA SER A 69 -6.29 -10.03 5.75
C SER A 69 -5.44 -8.95 6.44
N ARG A 70 -4.66 -8.21 5.64
CA ARG A 70 -3.83 -7.11 6.15
C ARG A 70 -4.68 -6.01 6.79
N SER A 71 -5.80 -5.64 6.18
CA SER A 71 -6.69 -4.59 6.68
C SER A 71 -7.32 -4.96 8.02
N GLU A 72 -7.68 -6.23 8.21
CA GLU A 72 -8.20 -6.72 9.49
C GLU A 72 -7.14 -6.69 10.61
N ILE A 73 -5.88 -7.00 10.29
CA ILE A 73 -4.77 -6.87 11.23
C ILE A 73 -4.58 -5.40 11.64
N GLU A 74 -4.66 -4.47 10.69
CA GLU A 74 -4.54 -3.03 10.96
C GLU A 74 -5.69 -2.53 11.86
N ASP A 75 -6.94 -2.96 11.60
CA ASP A 75 -8.11 -2.63 12.45
C ASP A 75 -7.95 -3.19 13.87
N LEU A 76 -7.58 -4.46 14.00
CA LEU A 76 -7.34 -5.09 15.31
C LEU A 76 -6.24 -4.35 16.07
N SER A 77 -5.16 -3.95 15.39
CA SER A 77 -4.06 -3.19 15.99
C SER A 77 -4.53 -1.83 16.51
N ALA A 78 -5.38 -1.14 15.76
CA ALA A 78 -5.95 0.14 16.19
C ALA A 78 -6.84 -0.01 17.43
N ARG A 79 -7.67 -1.06 17.47
CA ARG A 79 -8.51 -1.37 18.62
C ARG A 79 -7.70 -1.74 19.85
N LEU A 80 -6.65 -2.56 19.68
CA LEU A 80 -5.72 -2.92 20.75
C LEU A 80 -5.05 -1.67 21.34
N LYS A 81 -4.57 -0.76 20.49
CA LYS A 81 -4.00 0.51 20.95
C LYS A 81 -4.99 1.34 21.79
N GLY A 82 -6.27 1.41 21.37
CA GLY A 82 -7.30 2.08 22.15
C GLY A 82 -7.54 1.45 23.53
N ILE A 83 -7.45 0.12 23.61
CA ILE A 83 -7.53 -0.62 24.88
C ILE A 83 -6.31 -0.30 25.75
N GLU A 84 -5.10 -0.34 25.20
CA GLU A 84 -3.85 0.00 25.91
C GLU A 84 -3.90 1.42 26.50
N GLU A 85 -4.40 2.38 25.74
CA GLU A 85 -4.58 3.77 26.22
C GLU A 85 -5.60 3.86 27.36
N SER A 86 -6.69 3.08 27.29
CA SER A 86 -7.69 3.03 28.35
C SER A 86 -7.13 2.41 29.63
N VAL A 87 -6.38 1.32 29.50
CA VAL A 87 -5.69 0.67 30.62
C VAL A 87 -4.69 1.64 31.25
N ALA A 88 -3.85 2.31 30.45
CA ALA A 88 -2.90 3.29 30.96
C ALA A 88 -3.57 4.46 31.71
N ARG A 89 -4.76 4.89 31.29
CA ARG A 89 -5.55 5.90 32.02
C ARG A 89 -6.05 5.38 33.36
N ILE A 90 -6.57 4.15 33.40
CA ILE A 90 -7.05 3.51 34.64
C ILE A 90 -5.89 3.34 35.62
N GLU A 91 -4.75 2.84 35.16
CA GLU A 91 -3.53 2.71 35.96
C GLU A 91 -3.09 4.06 36.53
N ALA A 92 -3.10 5.12 35.72
CA ALA A 92 -2.76 6.47 36.19
C ALA A 92 -3.72 6.99 37.27
N MET A 93 -5.03 6.75 37.12
CA MET A 93 -6.02 7.11 38.15
C MET A 93 -5.82 6.33 39.45
N LEU A 94 -5.55 5.03 39.35
CA LEU A 94 -5.31 4.18 40.52
C LEU A 94 -4.02 4.56 41.25
N MET A 95 -2.93 4.83 40.51
CA MET A 95 -1.69 5.34 41.08
C MET A 95 -1.88 6.67 41.79
N ALA A 96 -2.62 7.60 41.18
CA ALA A 96 -2.95 8.88 41.80
C ALA A 96 -3.77 8.72 43.10
N GLN A 97 -4.75 7.83 43.11
CA GLN A 97 -5.55 7.53 44.30
C GLN A 97 -4.74 6.89 45.42
N ALA A 98 -3.79 6.01 45.08
CA ALA A 98 -2.89 5.35 46.02
C ALA A 98 -1.72 6.24 46.47
N GLY A 99 -1.59 7.47 45.95
CA GLY A 99 -0.45 8.36 46.22
C GLY A 99 0.88 7.83 45.67
N ILE A 100 0.83 6.89 44.72
CA ILE A 100 2.01 6.28 44.10
C ILE A 100 2.43 7.16 42.92
N ALA A 101 3.68 7.61 42.93
CA ALA A 101 4.24 8.36 41.82
C ALA A 101 4.35 7.45 40.56
N PRO A 102 3.92 7.92 39.37
CA PRO A 102 4.06 7.16 38.14
C PRO A 102 5.52 6.80 37.85
N PRO A 103 5.79 5.63 37.24
CA PRO A 103 7.14 5.25 36.86
C PRO A 103 7.73 6.28 35.88
N ALA A 104 8.98 6.69 36.14
CA ALA A 104 9.67 7.66 35.30
C ALA A 104 9.89 7.09 33.90
N ARG A 105 9.23 7.67 32.89
CA ARG A 105 9.49 7.30 31.49
C ARG A 105 10.89 7.77 31.10
N PRO A 106 11.71 6.92 30.44
CA PRO A 106 13.02 7.33 29.98
C PRO A 106 12.89 8.53 29.05
N LYS A 107 13.50 9.65 29.44
CA LYS A 107 13.48 10.89 28.66
C LYS A 107 14.32 10.67 27.40
N PRO A 108 13.83 11.02 26.20
CA PRO A 108 14.61 10.87 24.97
C PRO A 108 15.90 11.68 25.06
N SER A 109 17.04 11.03 24.80
CA SER A 109 18.35 11.65 24.83
C SER A 109 18.44 12.74 23.75
N ARG A 110 18.65 14.00 24.18
CA ARG A 110 18.80 15.13 23.26
C ARG A 110 20.24 15.16 22.75
N ASN A 111 20.49 14.45 21.65
CA ASN A 111 21.83 14.35 21.06
C ASN A 111 22.16 15.49 20.07
N ARG A 112 21.25 16.46 19.88
CA ARG A 112 21.49 17.59 18.98
C ARG A 112 22.37 18.62 19.67
N LYS A 113 23.66 18.65 19.30
CA LYS A 113 24.54 19.79 19.56
C LYS A 113 24.20 20.90 18.54
N PRO A 114 24.09 22.17 18.96
CA PRO A 114 23.89 23.28 18.04
C PRO A 114 25.08 23.40 17.07
N PRO A 115 24.85 23.86 15.82
CA PRO A 115 25.94 24.11 14.88
C PRO A 115 26.84 25.22 15.41
N VAL A 116 28.16 25.01 15.32
CA VAL A 116 29.17 26.03 15.65
C VAL A 116 29.05 27.13 14.60
N LYS A 117 28.79 28.37 15.03
CA LYS A 117 28.81 29.53 14.12
C LYS A 117 30.24 29.71 13.60
N ALA A 118 30.38 29.76 12.27
CA ALA A 118 31.61 30.13 11.58
C ALA A 118 31.92 31.62 11.77
#